data_AF-A0A920T4Z5-F1
#
_entry.id   AF-A0A920T4Z5-F1
#
_cell.length_a   1.000
_cell.length_b   1.000
_cell.length_c   1.000
_cell.angle_alpha   90.00
_cell.angle_beta   90.00
_cell.angle_gamma   90.00
#
_symmetry.space_group_name_H-M   'P 1'
#
loop_
_entity.id
_entity.type
_entity.pdbx_description
1 polymer ?
#
loop_
_entity_poly.entity_id
_entity_poly.type
_entity_poly.pdbx_seq_one_letter_code
_entity_poly.pdbx_strand_id
1 'polypeptide(L)'
;MMQSSGPSALLLTRQGVPVLAQDMNTINNGVSKGAYAVLDCDNPDLIFFGNWIGSCISNRSSNMMNDKQIRVVSMTCWEIFDKQPDDYKSSLIPSREP
;
A
#
# COMPACT_ATOMS: atom_id res chain seq x y z
N MET A 1 9.70 -12.11 -0.98
CA MET A 1 10.47 -11.06 -0.30
C MET A 1 11.98 -11.17 -0.49
N MET A 2 12.56 -12.35 -0.75
CA MET A 2 13.99 -12.45 -1.11
C MET A 2 14.16 -12.16 -2.60
N GLN A 3 14.80 -11.04 -2.95
CA GLN A 3 15.37 -10.85 -4.29
C GLN A 3 16.74 -11.52 -4.33
N SER A 4 16.97 -12.42 -5.29
CA SER A 4 18.25 -13.13 -5.44
C SER A 4 19.34 -12.29 -6.12
N SER A 5 18.98 -11.15 -6.72
CA SER A 5 19.85 -10.32 -7.55
C SER A 5 20.46 -9.13 -6.83
N GLY A 6 20.34 -9.04 -5.51
CA GLY A 6 20.89 -7.93 -4.73
C GLY A 6 20.64 -8.05 -3.22
N PRO A 7 21.31 -7.22 -2.40
CA PRO A 7 21.07 -7.20 -0.96
C PRO A 7 19.64 -6.78 -0.65
N SER A 8 19.09 -7.29 0.45
CA SER A 8 17.77 -6.91 0.97
C SER A 8 17.93 -6.38 2.39
N ALA A 9 17.25 -5.27 2.71
CA ALA A 9 17.21 -4.71 4.05
C ALA A 9 15.76 -4.73 4.58
N LEU A 10 15.60 -5.12 5.84
CA LEU A 10 14.32 -5.08 6.54
C LEU A 10 14.33 -3.92 7.54
N LEU A 11 13.52 -2.90 7.29
CA LEU A 11 13.37 -1.74 8.17
C LEU A 11 12.20 -2.02 9.13
N LEU A 12 12.53 -2.37 10.36
CA LEU A 12 11.56 -2.78 11.37
C LEU A 12 11.34 -1.67 12.41
N THR A 13 10.13 -1.60 12.94
CA THR A 13 9.75 -0.63 13.96
C THR A 13 10.12 -1.14 15.36
N ARG A 14 10.47 -0.23 16.27
CA ARG A 14 10.78 -0.60 17.67
C ARG A 14 9.53 -0.86 18.50
N GLN A 15 8.47 -0.09 18.26
CA GLN A 15 7.20 -0.14 18.99
C GLN A 15 6.30 -1.28 18.51
N GLY A 16 5.37 -1.69 19.38
CA GLY A 16 4.29 -2.59 18.98
C GLY A 16 3.38 -1.92 17.95
N VAL A 17 3.00 -2.69 16.92
CA VAL A 17 2.17 -2.21 15.80
C VAL A 17 0.94 -3.12 15.68
N PRO A 18 -0.27 -2.58 15.51
CA PRO A 18 -1.47 -3.39 15.35
C PRO A 18 -1.40 -4.23 14.06
N VAL A 19 -1.97 -5.43 14.13
CA VAL A 19 -2.10 -6.33 12.98
C VAL A 19 -3.24 -5.83 12.11
N LEU A 20 -2.98 -5.70 10.80
CA LEU A 20 -4.00 -5.40 9.82
C LEU A 20 -4.97 -6.57 9.72
N ALA A 21 -6.27 -6.31 9.85
CA ALA A 21 -7.33 -7.30 9.70
C ALA A 21 -7.57 -7.61 8.21
N GLN A 22 -6.61 -8.26 7.58
CA GLN A 22 -6.64 -8.59 6.15
C GLN A 22 -6.17 -10.05 5.95
N ASP A 23 -6.66 -10.69 4.90
CA ASP A 23 -6.27 -12.06 4.58
C ASP A 23 -4.76 -12.17 4.29
N MET A 24 -4.12 -13.21 4.83
CA MET A 24 -2.67 -13.41 4.71
C MET A 24 -2.21 -13.62 3.26
N ASN A 25 -3.04 -14.21 2.39
CA ASN A 25 -2.67 -14.35 0.98
C ASN A 25 -2.67 -12.99 0.27
N THR A 26 -3.63 -12.13 0.62
CA THR A 26 -3.69 -10.75 0.11
C THR A 26 -2.45 -9.98 0.53
N ILE A 27 -2.07 -10.05 1.81
CA ILE A 27 -0.87 -9.38 2.34
C ILE A 27 0.38 -9.93 1.64
N ASN A 28 0.55 -11.25 1.57
CA ASN A 28 1.73 -11.86 0.95
C ASN A 28 1.89 -11.47 -0.51
N ASN A 29 0.79 -11.54 -1.28
CA ASN A 29 0.79 -11.15 -2.68
C ASN A 29 1.08 -9.66 -2.85
N GLY A 30 0.43 -8.79 -2.06
CA GLY A 30 0.65 -7.35 -2.13
C GLY A 30 2.08 -6.94 -1.77
N VAL A 31 2.61 -7.48 -0.68
CA VAL A 31 3.98 -7.22 -0.25
C VAL A 31 5.01 -7.73 -1.27
N SER A 32 4.74 -8.86 -1.93
CA SER A 32 5.60 -9.37 -2.99
C SER A 32 5.68 -8.46 -4.22
N LYS A 33 4.65 -7.63 -4.43
CA LYS A 33 4.56 -6.63 -5.50
C LYS A 33 5.08 -5.24 -5.08
N GLY A 34 5.58 -5.09 -3.85
CA GLY A 34 6.15 -3.85 -3.34
C GLY A 34 5.12 -2.85 -2.82
N ALA A 35 3.90 -2.83 -3.38
CA ALA A 35 2.80 -2.02 -2.89
C ALA A 35 1.45 -2.71 -3.11
N TYR A 36 0.43 -2.36 -2.33
CA TYR A 36 -0.94 -2.85 -2.52
C TYR A 36 -1.98 -1.96 -1.81
N ALA A 37 -3.24 -2.01 -2.25
CA ALA A 37 -4.34 -1.35 -1.57
C ALA A 37 -4.73 -2.11 -0.30
N VAL A 38 -4.68 -1.41 0.83
CA VAL A 38 -5.18 -1.91 2.14
C VAL A 38 -6.66 -1.60 2.27
N LEU A 39 -7.04 -0.40 1.84
CA LEU A 39 -8.43 0.00 1.68
C LEU A 39 -8.58 0.47 0.25
N ASP A 40 -9.49 -0.17 -0.47
CA ASP A 40 -9.73 0.08 -1.88
C ASP A 40 -11.13 0.64 -2.11
N CYS A 41 -11.24 1.48 -3.14
CA CYS A 41 -12.47 2.08 -3.60
C CYS A 41 -12.36 2.39 -5.09
N ASP A 42 -13.49 2.43 -5.76
CA ASP A 42 -13.57 2.84 -7.15
C ASP A 42 -13.52 4.38 -7.24
N ASN A 43 -12.74 4.91 -8.19
CA ASN A 43 -12.58 6.35 -8.44
C ASN A 43 -12.25 7.17 -7.17
N PRO A 44 -11.08 6.95 -6.53
CA PRO A 44 -10.70 7.67 -5.32
C PRO A 44 -10.52 9.17 -5.56
N ASP A 45 -11.09 9.99 -4.67
CA ASP A 45 -10.82 11.43 -4.59
C ASP A 45 -9.41 11.71 -4.06
N LEU A 46 -8.96 10.85 -3.14
CA LEU A 46 -7.70 10.95 -2.42
C LEU A 46 -7.06 9.57 -2.29
N ILE A 47 -5.74 9.54 -2.44
CA ILE A 47 -4.93 8.33 -2.26
C ILE A 47 -3.89 8.62 -1.17
N PHE A 48 -3.96 7.87 -0.07
CA PHE A 48 -2.94 7.91 0.97
C PHE A 48 -1.89 6.84 0.73
N PHE A 49 -0.64 7.27 0.65
CA PHE A 49 0.51 6.38 0.70
C PHE A 49 1.02 6.28 2.12
N GLY A 50 1.28 5.07 2.58
CA GLY A 50 1.96 4.88 3.85
C GLY A 50 2.54 3.49 4.01
N ASN A 51 3.68 3.41 4.68
CA ASN A 51 4.12 2.18 5.35
C ASN A 51 3.07 1.68 6.35
N TRP A 52 3.20 0.44 6.84
CA TRP A 52 2.23 -0.25 7.71
C TRP A 52 1.54 0.63 8.78
N ILE A 53 2.31 1.41 9.56
CA ILE A 53 1.76 2.33 10.59
C ILE A 53 0.95 3.46 9.97
N GLY A 54 1.47 4.05 8.89
CA GLY A 54 0.78 5.08 8.12
C GLY A 54 -0.53 4.55 7.52
N SER A 55 -0.56 3.31 7.03
CA SER A 55 -1.80 2.69 6.52
C SER A 55 -2.88 2.53 7.60
N CYS A 56 -2.50 2.16 8.84
CA CYS A 56 -3.44 2.08 9.96
C CYS A 56 -4.02 3.45 10.35
N ILE A 57 -3.18 4.49 10.33
CA ILE A 57 -3.61 5.87 10.63
C ILE A 57 -4.49 6.40 9.49
N SER A 58 -4.08 6.20 8.24
CA SER A 58 -4.83 6.60 7.05
C SER A 58 -6.19 5.91 6.95
N ASN A 59 -6.29 4.63 7.33
CA ASN A 59 -7.58 3.93 7.41
C ASN A 59 -8.49 4.55 8.50
N ARG A 60 -7.92 4.98 9.63
CA ARG A 60 -8.71 5.67 10.65
C ARG A 60 -9.17 7.05 10.17
N SER A 61 -8.29 7.79 9.49
CA SER A 61 -8.60 9.08 8.90
C SER A 61 -9.62 8.97 7.76
N SER A 62 -9.56 7.93 6.92
CA SER A 62 -10.53 7.72 5.85
C SER A 62 -11.94 7.50 6.39
N ASN A 63 -12.08 6.72 7.47
CA ASN A 63 -13.37 6.53 8.15
C ASN A 63 -13.94 7.81 8.77
N MET A 64 -13.14 8.87 8.94
CA MET A 64 -13.62 10.16 9.43
C MET A 64 -14.09 11.09 8.30
N MET A 65 -13.68 10.83 7.06
CA MET A 65 -14.01 11.60 5.86
C MET A 65 -15.12 10.89 5.07
N ASN A 66 -16.35 10.94 5.59
CA ASN A 66 -17.51 10.26 4.98
C ASN A 66 -17.97 10.87 3.64
N ASP A 67 -17.48 12.06 3.30
CA ASP A 67 -17.81 12.79 2.08
C ASP A 67 -16.91 12.45 0.89
N LYS A 68 -15.87 11.61 1.08
CA LYS A 68 -14.85 11.32 0.06
C LYS A 68 -14.57 9.84 -0.10
N GLN A 69 -14.33 9.43 -1.35
CA GLN A 69 -13.78 8.12 -1.66
C GLN A 69 -12.26 8.17 -1.45
N ILE A 70 -11.77 7.38 -0.51
CA ILE A 70 -10.35 7.38 -0.13
C ILE A 70 -9.79 6.01 -0.36
N ARG A 71 -8.65 5.93 -1.07
CA ARG A 71 -7.86 4.72 -1.20
C ARG A 71 -6.64 4.81 -0.29
N VAL A 72 -6.32 3.71 0.40
CA VAL A 72 -5.11 3.61 1.23
C VAL A 72 -4.19 2.56 0.62
N VAL A 73 -3.02 2.99 0.17
CA VAL A 73 -2.00 2.13 -0.44
C VAL A 73 -0.87 1.92 0.55
N SER A 74 -0.62 0.66 0.90
CA SER A 74 0.56 0.25 1.65
C SER A 74 1.73 0.14 0.69
N MET A 75 2.70 1.06 0.82
CA MET A 75 3.92 1.10 0.03
C MET A 75 5.06 0.51 0.86
N THR A 76 5.45 -0.73 0.56
CA THR A 76 6.47 -1.48 1.33
C THR A 76 7.86 -1.36 0.74
N CYS A 77 7.98 -1.36 -0.60
CA CYS A 77 9.25 -1.22 -1.29
C CYS A 77 9.05 -0.60 -2.67
N TRP A 78 9.57 0.61 -2.85
CA TRP A 78 9.51 1.34 -4.12
C TRP A 78 10.20 0.58 -5.25
N GLU A 79 11.37 0.00 -5.02
CA GLU A 79 12.14 -0.70 -6.05
C GLU A 79 11.42 -1.94 -6.60
N ILE A 80 10.68 -2.65 -5.76
CA ILE A 80 9.88 -3.81 -6.20
C ILE A 80 8.64 -3.33 -6.96
N PHE A 81 8.02 -2.25 -6.48
CA PHE A 81 6.82 -1.68 -7.09
C PHE A 81 7.10 -1.09 -8.48
N ASP A 82 8.23 -0.41 -8.65
CA ASP A 82 8.58 0.23 -9.92
C ASP A 82 8.84 -0.78 -11.05
N LYS A 83 9.31 -1.97 -10.67
CA LYS A 83 9.49 -3.14 -11.56
C LYS A 83 8.17 -3.81 -11.97
N GLN A 84 7.03 -3.42 -11.40
CA GLN A 84 5.74 -3.99 -11.77
C GLN A 84 5.24 -3.43 -13.12
N PRO A 85 4.37 -4.16 -13.83
CA PRO A 85 3.74 -3.67 -15.05
C PRO A 85 3.00 -2.34 -14.84
N ASP A 86 2.98 -1.49 -15.86
CA ASP A 86 2.35 -0.16 -15.79
C ASP A 86 0.85 -0.24 -15.50
N ASP A 87 0.16 -1.30 -15.96
CA ASP A 87 -1.24 -1.56 -15.62
C ASP A 87 -1.44 -1.74 -14.11
N TYR A 88 -0.50 -2.42 -13.44
CA TYR A 88 -0.57 -2.62 -12.00
C TYR A 88 -0.29 -1.31 -11.25
N LYS A 89 0.73 -0.56 -11.68
CA LYS A 89 1.04 0.73 -11.09
C LYS A 89 -0.12 1.71 -11.23
N SER A 90 -0.73 1.76 -12.42
CA SER A 90 -1.91 2.57 -12.73
C SER A 90 -3.15 2.11 -11.97
N SER A 91 -3.30 0.81 -11.69
CA SER A 91 -4.43 0.31 -10.90
C SER A 91 -4.43 0.85 -9.47
N LEU A 92 -3.23 1.02 -8.87
CA LEU A 92 -3.08 1.57 -7.52
C LEU A 92 -3.03 3.10 -7.52
N ILE A 93 -2.31 3.67 -8.49
CA ILE A 93 -2.06 5.10 -8.65
C ILE A 93 -2.55 5.50 -10.04
N PRO A 94 -3.87 5.74 -10.21
CA PRO A 94 -4.40 6.18 -11.48
C PRO A 94 -3.74 7.50 -11.89
N SER A 95 -3.22 7.55 -13.11
CA SER A 95 -2.72 8.78 -13.69
C SER A 95 -3.89 9.75 -13.82
N ARG A 96 -3.83 10.87 -13.12
CA ARG A 96 -4.68 12.01 -13.46
C ARG A 96 -4.13 12.57 -14.76
N GLU A 97 -4.83 12.31 -15.87
CA GLU A 97 -4.68 13.17 -17.05
C GLU A 97 -4.99 14.62 -16.60
N PRO A 98 -4.16 15.60 -17.03
CA PRO A 98 -4.27 16.98 -16.62
C PRO A 98 -5.59 17.66 -17.03
#